data_AF-A0A1G1YK68-F1
#
_entry.id   AF-A0A1G1YK68-F1
#
_cell.length_a   1.000
_cell.length_b   1.000
_cell.length_c   1.000
_cell.angle_alpha   90.00
_cell.angle_beta   90.00
_cell.angle_gamma   90.00
#
_symmetry.space_group_name_H-M   'P 1'
#
loop_
_entity.id
_entity.type
_entity.pdbx_description
1 polymer ?
#
loop_
_entity_poly.entity_id
_entity_poly.type
_entity_poly.pdbx_seq_one_letter_code
_entity_poly.pdbx_strand_id
1 'polypeptide(L)' 'MPESVEYAVVNENEAIAAIEVIIDTCSRMGANDVEIPALRQLEQAVRDGKIDPAEAVRQAESIQAAKQDYH' A
#
# COMPACT_ATOMS: atom_id res chain seq x y z
N MET A 1 -26.15 -12.91 12.93
CA MET A 1 -25.49 -13.03 11.61
C MET A 1 -24.41 -11.97 11.59
N PRO A 2 -23.14 -12.32 11.37
CA PRO A 2 -22.05 -11.35 11.50
C PRO A 2 -22.16 -10.31 10.39
N GLU A 3 -22.05 -9.04 10.77
CA GLU A 3 -21.89 -7.91 9.85
C GLU A 3 -20.72 -8.19 8.93
N SER A 4 -21.02 -8.41 7.65
CA SER A 4 -20.03 -8.30 6.58
C SER A 4 -19.52 -6.87 6.64
N VAL A 5 -18.35 -6.69 7.25
CA VAL A 5 -17.63 -5.42 7.19
C VAL A 5 -17.45 -5.13 5.72
N GLU A 6 -18.25 -4.22 5.18
CA GLU A 6 -18.02 -3.62 3.88
C GLU A 6 -16.61 -3.04 3.96
N TYR A 7 -15.64 -3.79 3.41
CA TYR A 7 -14.40 -3.20 2.96
C TYR A 7 -14.86 -2.21 1.90
N ALA A 8 -15.12 -0.98 2.35
CA ALA A 8 -15.52 0.13 1.51
C ALA A 8 -14.68 0.03 0.26
N VAL A 9 -15.35 -0.12 -0.89
CA VAL A 9 -14.73 -0.40 -2.18
C VAL A 9 -13.63 0.64 -2.36
N VAL A 10 -12.40 0.30 -2.02
CA VAL A 10 -11.26 1.19 -2.20
C VAL A 10 -11.12 1.21 -3.70
N ASN A 11 -11.58 2.28 -4.33
CA ASN A 11 -11.46 2.37 -5.77
C ASN A 11 -9.98 2.30 -6.13
N GLU A 12 -9.65 1.78 -7.31
CA GLU A 12 -8.25 1.67 -7.77
C GLU A 12 -7.50 3.00 -7.58
N ASN A 13 -8.15 4.11 -7.88
CA ASN A 13 -7.59 5.45 -7.65
C ASN A 13 -7.32 5.77 -6.17
N GLU A 14 -8.18 5.36 -5.25
CA GLU A 14 -7.97 5.59 -3.82
C GLU A 14 -6.83 4.73 -3.28
N ALA A 15 -6.72 3.48 -3.76
CA ALA A 15 -5.61 2.61 -3.39
C ALA A 15 -4.28 3.12 -3.94
N ILE A 16 -4.25 3.57 -5.19
CA ILE A 16 -3.07 4.18 -5.81
C ILE A 16 -2.66 5.43 -5.02
N ALA A 17 -3.61 6.32 -4.69
CA ALA A 17 -3.32 7.51 -3.91
C ALA A 17 -2.78 7.18 -2.50
N ALA A 18 -3.36 6.17 -1.83
CA ALA A 18 -2.87 5.70 -0.54
C ALA A 18 -1.43 5.16 -0.63
N ILE A 19 -1.15 4.34 -1.65
CA ILE A 19 0.20 3.80 -1.90
C ILE A 19 1.20 4.93 -2.19
N GLU A 20 0.82 5.96 -2.95
CA GLU A 20 1.68 7.13 -3.20
C GLU A 20 2.02 7.90 -1.91
N VAL A 21 1.05 8.09 -1.01
CA VAL A 21 1.29 8.72 0.30
C VAL A 21 2.26 7.89 1.13
N ILE A 22 2.15 6.56 1.10
CA ILE A 22 3.06 5.65 1.79
C ILE A 22 4.46 5.75 1.18
N ILE A 23 4.59 5.80 -0.14
CA ILE A 23 5.88 6.00 -0.83
C ILE A 23 6.53 7.31 -0.42
N ASP A 24 5.80 8.43 -0.39
CA ASP A 24 6.33 9.73 0.05
C ASP A 24 6.78 9.68 1.52
N THR A 25 6.00 9.02 2.38
CA THR A 25 6.34 8.85 3.80
C THR A 25 7.60 8.01 3.98
N CYS A 26 7.68 6.86 3.31
CA CYS A 26 8.88 6.01 3.30
C CYS A 26 10.10 6.77 2.76
N SER A 27 9.95 7.54 1.68
CA SER A 27 11.02 8.36 1.10
C SER A 27 11.56 9.38 2.10
N ARG A 28 10.66 10.06 2.85
CA ARG A 28 11.04 11.03 3.89
C ARG A 28 11.70 10.38 5.11
N MET A 29 11.36 9.13 5.41
CA MET A 29 11.98 8.34 6.47
C MET A 29 13.36 7.78 6.08
N GLY A 30 13.82 8.01 4.84
CA GLY A 30 15.08 7.47 4.34
C GLY A 30 14.98 5.99 3.94
N ALA A 31 13.79 5.53 3.51
CA ALA A 31 13.65 4.21 2.91
C ALA A 31 14.49 4.14 1.63
N ASN A 32 15.54 3.32 1.68
CA ASN A 32 16.55 3.21 0.65
C ASN A 32 16.34 1.90 -0.11
N ASP A 33 16.02 2.04 -1.40
CA ASP A 33 16.24 1.09 -2.49
C ASP A 33 15.39 -0.20 -2.56
N VAL A 34 14.75 -0.68 -1.48
CA VAL A 34 13.96 -1.93 -1.54
C VAL A 34 12.47 -1.68 -1.38
N GLU A 35 12.06 -0.82 -0.45
CA GLU A 35 10.65 -0.60 -0.14
C GLU A 35 9.96 0.25 -1.22
N ILE A 36 10.62 1.28 -1.74
CA ILE A 36 10.04 2.13 -2.79
C ILE A 36 9.74 1.31 -4.06
N PRO A 37 10.67 0.48 -4.58
CA PRO A 37 10.34 -0.41 -5.70
C PRO A 37 9.22 -1.40 -5.39
N ALA A 38 9.16 -1.95 -4.18
CA ALA A 38 8.09 -2.87 -3.78
C ALA A 38 6.71 -2.17 -3.74
N LEU A 39 6.65 -0.95 -3.19
CA LEU A 39 5.44 -0.13 -3.17
C LEU A 39 5.00 0.27 -4.59
N ARG A 40 5.94 0.62 -5.48
CA ARG A 40 5.62 0.90 -6.89
C ARG A 40 5.14 -0.35 -7.64
N GLN A 41 5.64 -1.53 -7.32
CA GLN A 41 5.11 -2.78 -7.88
C GLN A 41 3.66 -3.01 -7.43
N LEU A 42 3.33 -2.70 -6.18
CA LEU A 42 1.95 -2.77 -5.68
C LEU A 42 1.03 -1.78 -6.40
N GLU A 43 1.45 -0.53 -6.57
CA GLU A 43 0.73 0.48 -7.34
C GLU A 43 0.42 -0.01 -8.76
N GLN A 44 1.42 -0.62 -9.42
CA GLN A 44 1.28 -1.13 -10.77
C GLN A 44 0.42 -2.41 -10.84
N ALA A 45 0.50 -3.27 -9.83
CA ALA A 45 -0.36 -4.45 -9.73
C ALA A 45 -1.84 -4.07 -9.57
N VAL A 46 -2.14 -2.98 -8.83
CA VAL A 46 -3.50 -2.44 -8.72
C VAL A 46 -3.97 -1.90 -10.07
N ARG A 47 -3.13 -1.13 -10.77
CA ARG A 47 -3.46 -0.62 -12.12
C ARG A 47 -3.68 -1.71 -13.15
N ASP A 48 -2.93 -2.80 -13.05
CA ASP A 48 -3.07 -3.97 -13.93
C ASP A 48 -4.27 -4.85 -13.55
N GLY A 49 -4.97 -4.55 -12.44
CA GLY A 49 -6.05 -5.40 -11.90
C GLY A 49 -5.57 -6.78 -11.45
N LYS A 50 -4.28 -6.92 -11.11
CA LYS A 50 -3.65 -8.18 -10.67
C LYS A 50 -3.82 -8.46 -9.18
N ILE A 51 -4.13 -7.43 -8.41
CA ILE A 51 -4.34 -7.49 -6.97
C ILE A 51 -5.52 -6.60 -6.60
N ASP A 52 -6.28 -7.00 -5.60
CA ASP A 52 -7.34 -6.18 -5.05
C ASP A 52 -6.79 -4.87 -4.47
N PRO A 53 -7.40 -3.71 -4.78
CA PRO A 53 -6.97 -2.40 -4.26
C PRO A 53 -6.80 -2.40 -2.73
N ALA A 54 -7.74 -3.02 -2.01
CA ALA A 54 -7.71 -3.12 -0.55
C ALA A 54 -6.60 -4.04 -0.01
N GLU A 55 -6.21 -5.06 -0.77
CA GLU A 55 -5.10 -5.96 -0.44
C GLU A 55 -3.78 -5.22 -0.64
N ALA A 56 -3.65 -4.48 -1.75
CA ALA A 56 -2.44 -3.71 -2.06
C ALA A 56 -2.15 -2.62 -1.04
N VAL A 57 -3.17 -1.88 -0.58
CA VAL A 57 -3.02 -0.90 0.50
C VAL A 57 -2.54 -1.56 1.79
N ARG A 58 -3.14 -2.68 2.19
CA ARG A 58 -2.70 -3.43 3.38
C ARG A 58 -1.24 -3.89 3.28
N GLN A 59 -0.82 -4.36 2.11
CA GLN A 59 0.59 -4.73 1.89
C GLN A 59 1.51 -3.51 1.96
N ALA A 60 1.11 -2.38 1.37
CA ALA A 60 1.87 -1.14 1.43
C ALA A 60 2.05 -0.63 2.87
N GLU A 61 0.97 -0.64 3.67
CA GLU A 61 1.01 -0.29 5.09
C GLU A 61 1.91 -1.22 5.89
N SER A 62 1.90 -2.53 5.58
CA SER A 62 2.79 -3.50 6.22
C SER A 62 4.27 -3.26 5.91
N ILE A 63 4.59 -2.88 4.67
CA ILE A 63 5.97 -2.50 4.26
C ILE A 63 6.43 -1.25 5.02
N GLN A 64 5.54 -0.27 5.17
CA GLN A 64 5.82 0.94 5.96
C GLN A 64 6.04 0.61 7.45
N ALA A 65 5.17 -0.20 8.04
CA ALA A 65 5.25 -0.60 9.44
C ALA A 65 6.53 -1.40 9.74
N ALA A 66 6.96 -2.29 8.84
CA ALA A 66 8.20 -3.04 8.98
C ALA A 66 9.45 -2.14 9.06
N LYS A 67 9.41 -0.93 8.48
CA LYS A 67 10.46 0.08 8.67
C LYS A 67 10.38 0.79 10.02
N GLN A 68 9.19 0.96 10.59
CA GLN A 68 9.03 1.57 11.91
C GLN A 68 9.50 0.66 13.04
N ASP A 69 9.35 -0.67 12.88
CA ASP A 69 9.75 -1.67 13.90
C ASP A 69 11.27 -1.94 13.94
N TYR A 70 12.04 -1.49 12.94
CA TYR A 70 13.49 -1.71 12.89
C TYR A 70 14.31 -0.65 13.65
N HIS A 71 13.67 0.10 14.56
CA HIS A 71 14.28 1.18 15.34
C HIS A 71 14.19 0.96 16.86
#